data_AF-A0A933SB88-F1
#
_entry.id   AF-A0A933SB88-F1
#
_cell.length_a   1.000
_cell.length_b   1.000
_cell.length_c   1.000
_cell.angle_alpha   90.00
_cell.angle_beta   90.00
_cell.angle_gamma   90.00
#
_symmetry.space_group_name_H-M   'P 1'
#
loop_
_entity.id
_entity.type
_entity.pdbx_description
1 polymer ?
#
loop_
_entity_poly.entity_id
_entity_poly.type
_entity_poly.pdbx_seq_one_letter_code
_entity_poly.pdbx_strand_id
1 'polypeptide(L)'
;MIKYLGSKRLLVPWIVETVGRCDGARRVLDLFSGTARVGRALKSAGHIVHANDHNAYAHTLAACHVGADARLWRARAERLIAELDALPGAPGWFTETYCVRSRYLQPVNGARVDAIRDRIAALSLEPALEAIALTSLMEAADRVDSTVGLQMAYLKQWAARSHQPLHLRVPELIEGEGAASCLDAVEAAGRFEADLAYLDPPYNQHSYLGNYHVWESLVRWDRPEVYGVAMKRTDVRERGSDFNRRARILPALAAVLERLRARWLVVSFSDEGYVTLDELRALLGRHGEVREASVAHPRHIGHKIGVYDLAGRRVGEPGPARNREHLFVVETGLVPASAKPAKPAKPAASRTSAVRGKSPNGAAGRGRKFTTAT
;
A
#
# COMPACT_ATOMS: atom_id res chain seq x y z
N MET A 1 -13.10 1.36 -2.20
CA MET A 1 -12.06 1.29 -1.15
C MET A 1 -12.70 0.89 0.16
N ILE A 2 -12.06 -0.03 0.89
CA ILE A 2 -12.56 -0.57 2.17
C ILE A 2 -12.63 0.48 3.28
N LYS A 3 -13.47 0.23 4.29
CA LYS A 3 -13.42 0.97 5.57
C LYS A 3 -12.08 0.76 6.27
N TYR A 4 -11.53 1.84 6.81
CA TYR A 4 -10.19 1.83 7.41
C TYR A 4 -10.05 2.87 8.52
N LEU A 5 -9.46 2.46 9.64
CA LEU A 5 -9.17 3.30 10.79
C LEU A 5 -8.04 4.27 10.42
N GLY A 6 -8.17 5.53 10.82
CA GLY A 6 -7.18 6.56 10.44
C GLY A 6 -7.22 6.95 8.96
N SER A 7 -8.29 6.60 8.22
CA SER A 7 -8.41 6.95 6.79
C SER A 7 -8.27 8.46 6.57
N LYS A 8 -7.27 8.84 5.78
CA LYS A 8 -6.97 10.24 5.39
C LYS A 8 -7.96 10.85 4.40
N ARG A 9 -9.16 10.28 4.22
CA ARG A 9 -10.14 10.74 3.21
C ARG A 9 -10.36 12.26 3.19
N LEU A 10 -10.48 12.87 4.36
CA LEU A 10 -10.73 14.31 4.51
C LEU A 10 -9.45 15.16 4.45
N LEU A 11 -8.27 14.54 4.61
CA LEU A 11 -6.97 15.21 4.61
C LEU A 11 -6.25 15.11 3.27
N VAL A 12 -6.65 14.19 2.39
CA VAL A 12 -6.02 13.97 1.08
C VAL A 12 -5.85 15.25 0.26
N PRO A 13 -6.85 16.16 0.12
CA PRO A 13 -6.64 17.40 -0.64
C PRO A 13 -5.51 18.25 -0.06
N TRP A 14 -5.45 18.38 1.27
CA TRP A 14 -4.42 19.15 1.96
C TRP A 14 -3.03 18.50 1.86
N ILE A 15 -2.96 17.17 1.93
CA ILE A 15 -1.71 16.42 1.73
C ILE A 15 -1.19 16.59 0.30
N VAL A 16 -2.05 16.43 -0.71
CA VAL A 16 -1.68 16.59 -2.13
C VAL A 16 -1.22 18.01 -2.40
N GLU A 17 -1.91 19.01 -1.86
CA GLU A 17 -1.49 20.41 -1.98
C GLU A 17 -0.13 20.65 -1.32
N THR A 18 0.09 20.10 -0.12
CA THR A 18 1.36 20.23 0.60
C THR A 18 2.51 19.59 -0.18
N VAL A 19 2.30 18.39 -0.72
CA VAL A 19 3.29 17.71 -1.58
C VAL A 19 3.54 18.49 -2.88
N GLY A 20 2.51 19.09 -3.47
CA GLY A 20 2.63 19.91 -4.67
C GLY A 20 3.46 21.19 -4.48
N ARG A 21 3.66 21.65 -3.24
CA ARG A 21 4.53 22.79 -2.89
C ARG A 21 5.99 22.38 -2.65
N CYS A 22 6.30 21.09 -2.66
CA CYS A 22 7.68 20.60 -2.53
C CYS A 22 8.37 20.61 -3.89
N ASP A 23 9.15 21.66 -4.16
CA ASP A 23 9.78 21.87 -5.47
C ASP A 23 10.63 20.69 -5.93
N GLY A 24 10.39 20.25 -7.17
CA GLY A 24 11.08 19.14 -7.81
C GLY A 24 10.68 17.75 -7.30
N ALA A 25 9.66 17.62 -6.44
CA ALA A 25 9.19 16.34 -5.94
C ALA A 25 8.36 15.58 -7.00
N ARG A 26 9.02 14.78 -7.85
CA ARG A 26 8.32 13.95 -8.85
C ARG A 26 8.07 12.53 -8.38
N ARG A 27 9.08 11.90 -7.77
CA ARG A 27 9.01 10.55 -7.22
C ARG A 27 8.66 10.62 -5.75
N VAL A 28 7.56 9.97 -5.36
CA VAL A 28 7.07 9.97 -3.99
C VAL A 28 7.08 8.55 -3.42
N LEU A 29 7.67 8.37 -2.24
CA LEU A 29 7.57 7.16 -1.45
C LEU A 29 6.48 7.32 -0.39
N ASP A 30 5.35 6.62 -0.56
CA ASP A 30 4.28 6.50 0.45
C ASP A 30 4.61 5.30 1.34
N LEU A 31 5.28 5.54 2.47
CA LEU A 31 5.94 4.49 3.24
C LEU A 31 4.98 3.61 4.07
N PHE A 32 3.81 4.17 4.41
CA PHE A 32 2.77 3.55 5.24
C PHE A 32 1.42 3.66 4.53
N SER A 33 1.32 3.01 3.37
CA SER A 33 0.25 3.27 2.42
C SER A 33 -1.14 2.85 2.91
N GLY A 34 -1.25 1.82 3.77
CA GLY A 34 -2.53 1.33 4.29
C GLY A 34 -3.52 1.00 3.16
N THR A 35 -4.54 1.83 2.97
CA THR A 35 -5.51 1.68 1.86
C THR A 35 -5.02 2.25 0.53
N ALA A 36 -3.80 2.74 0.47
CA ALA A 36 -3.17 3.45 -0.65
C ALA A 36 -3.93 4.70 -1.09
N ARG A 37 -4.75 5.30 -0.21
CA ARG A 37 -5.56 6.48 -0.57
C ARG A 37 -4.73 7.71 -0.89
N VAL A 38 -3.68 7.96 -0.10
CA VAL A 38 -2.76 9.08 -0.32
C VAL A 38 -1.93 8.81 -1.58
N GLY A 39 -1.25 7.65 -1.64
CA GLY A 39 -0.49 7.27 -2.83
C GLY A 39 -1.31 7.31 -4.13
N ARG A 40 -2.57 6.85 -4.12
CA ARG A 40 -3.46 6.93 -5.29
C ARG A 40 -3.76 8.39 -5.68
N ALA A 41 -4.04 9.26 -4.72
CA ALA A 41 -4.31 10.67 -4.99
C ALA A 41 -3.08 11.40 -5.53
N LEU A 42 -1.89 11.08 -5.01
CA LEU A 42 -0.62 11.61 -5.51
C LEU A 42 -0.33 11.12 -6.94
N LYS A 43 -0.61 9.85 -7.24
CA LYS A 43 -0.54 9.33 -8.62
C LYS A 43 -1.48 10.08 -9.56
N SER A 44 -2.73 10.30 -9.13
CA SER A 44 -3.71 11.11 -9.89
C SER A 44 -3.25 12.55 -10.11
N ALA A 45 -2.44 13.11 -9.20
CA ALA A 45 -1.82 14.43 -9.34
C ALA A 45 -0.56 14.44 -10.23
N GLY A 46 -0.17 13.30 -10.81
CA GLY A 46 0.95 13.17 -11.76
C GLY A 46 2.29 12.77 -11.14
N HIS A 47 2.34 12.45 -9.84
CA HIS A 47 3.55 11.92 -9.22
C HIS A 47 3.78 10.45 -9.58
N ILE A 48 5.06 10.04 -9.62
CA ILE A 48 5.44 8.63 -9.71
C ILE A 48 5.51 8.10 -8.29
N VAL A 49 4.56 7.26 -7.91
CA VAL A 49 4.41 6.83 -6.51
C VAL A 49 4.89 5.39 -6.31
N HIS A 50 5.76 5.21 -5.32
CA HIS A 50 6.07 3.89 -4.75
C HIS A 50 5.36 3.78 -3.41
N ALA A 51 4.38 2.88 -3.29
CA ALA A 51 3.64 2.66 -2.07
C ALA A 51 4.19 1.44 -1.31
N ASN A 52 4.30 1.52 0.01
CA ASN A 52 4.75 0.42 0.85
C ASN A 52 3.78 0.17 1.99
N ASP A 53 3.59 -1.09 2.36
CA ASP A 53 2.97 -1.47 3.64
C ASP A 53 3.46 -2.86 4.02
N HIS A 54 3.46 -3.20 5.30
CA HIS A 54 3.91 -4.52 5.76
C HIS A 54 2.81 -5.60 5.74
N ASN A 55 1.52 -5.20 5.64
CA ASN A 55 0.41 -6.15 5.59
C ASN A 55 0.09 -6.52 4.14
N ALA A 56 -0.21 -7.81 3.90
CA ALA A 56 -0.46 -8.31 2.55
C ALA A 56 -1.71 -7.66 1.93
N TYR A 57 -2.77 -7.43 2.72
CA TYR A 57 -3.96 -6.76 2.20
C TYR A 57 -3.71 -5.31 1.79
N ALA A 58 -2.89 -4.58 2.55
CA ALA A 58 -2.55 -3.19 2.28
C ALA A 58 -1.64 -3.09 1.04
N HIS A 59 -0.64 -3.97 0.95
CA HIS A 59 0.16 -4.13 -0.26
C HIS A 59 -0.70 -4.44 -1.49
N THR A 60 -1.70 -5.32 -1.38
CA THR A 60 -2.60 -5.66 -2.50
C THR A 60 -3.39 -4.44 -2.98
N LEU A 61 -3.90 -3.62 -2.04
CA LEU A 61 -4.55 -2.34 -2.37
C LEU A 61 -3.59 -1.38 -3.07
N ALA A 62 -2.36 -1.26 -2.57
CA ALA A 62 -1.33 -0.43 -3.18
C ALA A 62 -0.96 -0.91 -4.59
N ALA A 63 -0.75 -2.22 -4.78
CA ALA A 63 -0.45 -2.81 -6.07
C ALA A 63 -1.58 -2.56 -7.09
N CYS A 64 -2.85 -2.59 -6.66
CA CYS A 64 -3.98 -2.26 -7.50
C CYS A 64 -4.10 -0.75 -7.80
N HIS A 65 -4.20 0.09 -6.77
CA HIS A 65 -4.56 1.50 -6.91
C HIS A 65 -3.38 2.40 -7.33
N VAL A 66 -2.16 2.00 -7.00
CA VAL A 66 -0.93 2.74 -7.31
C VAL A 66 -0.12 2.01 -8.37
N GLY A 67 0.15 0.71 -8.17
CA GLY A 67 1.01 -0.08 -9.07
C GLY A 67 0.40 -0.32 -10.46
N ALA A 68 -0.90 -0.58 -10.54
CA ALA A 68 -1.54 -0.93 -11.80
C ALA A 68 -1.83 0.32 -12.66
N ASP A 69 -1.22 0.39 -13.85
CA ASP A 69 -1.53 1.41 -14.85
C ASP A 69 -2.82 1.06 -15.59
N ALA A 70 -3.80 1.96 -15.53
CA ALA A 70 -5.08 1.78 -16.19
C ALA A 70 -4.97 1.50 -17.70
N ARG A 71 -3.98 2.10 -18.38
CA ARG A 71 -3.77 1.93 -19.83
C ARG A 71 -3.45 0.48 -20.21
N LEU A 72 -2.80 -0.25 -19.30
CA LEU A 72 -2.38 -1.63 -19.52
C LEU A 72 -3.43 -2.64 -19.05
N TRP A 73 -4.10 -2.35 -17.93
CA TRP A 73 -4.86 -3.37 -17.21
C TRP A 73 -6.38 -3.24 -17.31
N ARG A 74 -6.94 -2.07 -17.67
CA ARG A 74 -8.39 -1.82 -17.61
C ARG A 74 -9.21 -2.85 -18.38
N ALA A 75 -8.93 -3.05 -19.67
CA ALA A 75 -9.71 -3.98 -20.50
C ALA A 75 -9.59 -5.45 -20.05
N ARG A 76 -8.43 -5.84 -19.51
CA ARG A 76 -8.21 -7.20 -18.98
C ARG A 76 -8.94 -7.40 -17.66
N ALA A 77 -8.90 -6.39 -16.79
CA ALA A 77 -9.62 -6.37 -15.53
C ALA A 77 -11.13 -6.45 -15.75
N GLU A 78 -11.69 -5.68 -16.69
CA GLU A 78 -13.12 -5.73 -17.01
C GLU A 78 -13.60 -7.13 -17.39
N ARG A 79 -12.86 -7.83 -18.25
CA ARG A 79 -13.18 -9.21 -18.64
C ARG A 79 -13.06 -10.19 -17.47
N LEU A 80 -11.96 -10.13 -16.72
CA LEU A 80 -11.74 -11.02 -15.58
C LEU A 80 -12.78 -10.81 -14.49
N ILE A 81 -13.09 -9.56 -14.14
CA ILE A 81 -14.07 -9.24 -13.10
C ILE A 81 -15.47 -9.71 -13.51
N ALA A 82 -15.85 -9.57 -14.78
CA ALA A 82 -17.13 -10.08 -15.27
C ALA A 82 -17.23 -11.61 -15.18
N GLU A 83 -16.16 -12.34 -15.52
CA GLU A 83 -16.08 -13.80 -15.36
C GLU A 83 -16.24 -14.20 -13.88
N LEU A 84 -15.46 -13.56 -13.00
CA LEU A 84 -15.48 -13.87 -11.57
C LEU A 84 -16.83 -13.53 -10.92
N ASP A 85 -17.47 -12.41 -11.30
CA ASP A 85 -18.76 -12.02 -10.74
C ASP A 85 -19.90 -12.96 -11.14
N ALA A 86 -19.75 -13.73 -12.22
CA ALA A 86 -20.76 -14.69 -12.66
C ALA A 86 -20.72 -16.04 -11.90
N LEU A 87 -19.68 -16.30 -11.11
CA LEU A 87 -19.48 -17.61 -10.47
C LEU A 87 -20.54 -17.93 -9.41
N PRO A 88 -21.17 -19.12 -9.42
CA PRO A 88 -22.02 -19.52 -8.29
C PRO A 88 -21.19 -19.60 -7.00
N GLY A 89 -21.82 -19.29 -5.87
CA GLY A 89 -21.16 -19.42 -4.56
C GLY A 89 -20.93 -20.89 -4.20
N ALA A 90 -19.79 -21.19 -3.61
CA ALA A 90 -19.42 -22.51 -3.10
C ALA A 90 -18.81 -22.34 -1.70
N PRO A 91 -19.49 -22.73 -0.61
CA PRO A 91 -19.02 -22.47 0.74
C PRO A 91 -17.75 -23.27 1.05
N GLY A 92 -16.79 -22.61 1.69
CA GLY A 92 -15.52 -23.19 2.11
C GLY A 92 -15.06 -22.65 3.47
N TRP A 93 -13.74 -22.62 3.67
CA TRP A 93 -13.14 -22.23 4.94
C TRP A 93 -13.49 -20.79 5.34
N PHE A 94 -13.57 -19.86 4.37
CA PHE A 94 -13.90 -18.46 4.66
C PHE A 94 -15.35 -18.33 5.13
N THR A 95 -16.27 -19.05 4.47
CA THR A 95 -17.69 -19.10 4.87
C THR A 95 -17.84 -19.61 6.29
N GLU A 96 -17.25 -20.76 6.61
CA GLU A 96 -17.35 -21.36 7.94
C GLU A 96 -16.75 -20.42 9.00
N THR A 97 -15.53 -19.96 8.77
CA THR A 97 -14.77 -19.19 9.77
C THR A 97 -15.32 -17.79 9.96
N TYR A 98 -15.55 -17.05 8.88
CA TYR A 98 -15.86 -15.62 8.95
C TYR A 98 -17.34 -15.26 8.77
N CYS A 99 -18.18 -16.22 8.37
CA CYS A 99 -19.61 -15.98 8.16
C CYS A 99 -20.47 -16.75 9.17
N VAL A 100 -20.22 -18.05 9.35
CA VAL A 100 -20.97 -18.88 10.31
C VAL A 100 -20.50 -18.59 11.73
N ARG A 101 -19.20 -18.72 12.00
CA ARG A 101 -18.63 -18.61 13.36
C ARG A 101 -18.48 -17.17 13.87
N SER A 102 -18.20 -16.19 13.00
CA SER A 102 -17.98 -14.78 13.40
C SER A 102 -18.83 -13.74 12.68
N ARG A 103 -19.83 -14.14 11.89
CA ARG A 103 -20.88 -13.27 11.33
C ARG A 103 -20.39 -11.94 10.71
N TYR A 104 -19.22 -11.94 10.09
CA TYR A 104 -18.71 -10.75 9.40
C TYR A 104 -19.38 -10.54 8.05
N LEU A 105 -19.77 -11.62 7.38
CA LEU A 105 -20.60 -11.60 6.18
C LEU A 105 -21.74 -12.61 6.34
N GLN A 106 -22.81 -12.42 5.56
CA GLN A 106 -23.82 -13.46 5.41
C GLN A 106 -23.20 -14.71 4.77
N PRO A 107 -23.57 -15.95 5.19
CA PRO A 107 -23.02 -17.17 4.60
C PRO A 107 -23.12 -17.27 3.08
N VAL A 108 -24.21 -16.75 2.47
CA VAL A 108 -24.36 -16.69 1.02
C VAL A 108 -23.29 -15.83 0.34
N ASN A 109 -22.90 -14.71 0.97
CA ASN A 109 -21.82 -13.85 0.49
C ASN A 109 -20.45 -14.46 0.79
N GLY A 110 -20.32 -15.20 1.90
CA GLY A 110 -19.14 -16.02 2.19
C GLY A 110 -18.86 -17.06 1.10
N ALA A 111 -19.90 -17.78 0.66
CA ALA A 111 -19.76 -18.80 -0.37
C ALA A 111 -19.32 -18.20 -1.71
N ARG A 112 -19.74 -16.96 -2.00
CA ARG A 112 -19.23 -16.19 -3.14
C ARG A 112 -17.76 -15.83 -3.00
N VAL A 113 -17.33 -15.41 -1.80
CA VAL A 113 -15.90 -15.12 -1.53
C VAL A 113 -15.04 -16.37 -1.74
N ASP A 114 -15.44 -17.52 -1.18
CA ASP A 114 -14.71 -18.79 -1.35
C ASP A 114 -14.58 -19.17 -2.83
N ALA A 115 -15.70 -19.22 -3.56
CA ALA A 115 -15.69 -19.58 -4.99
C ALA A 115 -14.81 -18.65 -5.84
N ILE A 116 -14.93 -17.33 -5.63
CA ILE A 116 -14.16 -16.34 -6.39
C ILE A 116 -12.67 -16.45 -6.04
N ARG A 117 -12.30 -16.60 -4.76
CA ARG A 117 -10.89 -16.72 -4.38
C ARG A 117 -10.24 -18.01 -4.87
N ASP A 118 -10.94 -19.13 -4.80
CA ASP A 118 -10.43 -20.39 -5.32
C ASP A 118 -10.21 -20.28 -6.85
N ARG A 119 -11.13 -19.60 -7.57
CA ARG A 119 -10.92 -19.31 -9.00
C ARG A 119 -9.70 -18.41 -9.25
N ILE A 120 -9.53 -17.33 -8.48
CA ILE A 120 -8.35 -16.44 -8.61
C ILE A 120 -7.05 -17.24 -8.41
N ALA A 121 -6.99 -18.09 -7.37
CA ALA A 121 -5.80 -18.91 -7.10
C ALA A 121 -5.49 -19.91 -8.23
N ALA A 122 -6.52 -20.45 -8.89
CA ALA A 122 -6.37 -21.41 -9.98
C ALA A 122 -5.96 -20.77 -11.32
N LEU A 123 -6.12 -19.45 -11.49
CA LEU A 123 -5.88 -18.75 -12.76
C LEU A 123 -4.42 -18.38 -13.01
N SER A 124 -3.52 -18.47 -12.01
CA SER A 124 -2.10 -18.10 -12.12
C SER A 124 -1.88 -16.75 -12.83
N LEU A 125 -2.60 -15.72 -12.38
CA LEU A 125 -2.63 -14.39 -12.99
C LEU A 125 -1.28 -13.66 -12.84
N GLU A 126 -1.01 -12.70 -13.72
CA GLU A 126 0.10 -11.77 -13.46
C GLU A 126 -0.16 -10.97 -12.18
N PRO A 127 0.89 -10.61 -11.41
CA PRO A 127 0.72 -9.98 -10.09
C PRO A 127 -0.18 -8.73 -10.07
N ALA A 128 -0.10 -7.89 -11.11
CA ALA A 128 -0.95 -6.70 -11.20
C ALA A 128 -2.43 -7.05 -11.40
N LEU A 129 -2.74 -8.03 -12.26
CA LEU A 129 -4.11 -8.46 -12.52
C LEU A 129 -4.69 -9.24 -11.33
N GLU A 130 -3.86 -10.03 -10.64
CA GLU A 130 -4.22 -10.67 -9.37
C GLU A 130 -4.56 -9.62 -8.30
N ALA A 131 -3.72 -8.61 -8.11
CA ALA A 131 -3.97 -7.53 -7.15
C ALA A 131 -5.27 -6.78 -7.45
N ILE A 132 -5.60 -6.56 -8.74
CA ILE A 132 -6.87 -5.96 -9.16
C ILE A 132 -8.06 -6.87 -8.79
N ALA A 133 -7.98 -8.17 -9.08
CA ALA A 133 -9.04 -9.13 -8.77
C ALA A 133 -9.28 -9.24 -7.26
N LEU A 134 -8.21 -9.38 -6.47
CA LEU A 134 -8.26 -9.45 -5.01
C LEU A 134 -8.81 -8.15 -4.40
N THR A 135 -8.39 -7.00 -4.92
CA THR A 135 -8.92 -5.69 -4.49
C THR A 135 -10.42 -5.58 -4.79
N SER A 136 -10.85 -5.99 -5.98
CA SER A 136 -12.27 -6.00 -6.36
C SER A 136 -13.12 -6.82 -5.39
N LEU A 137 -12.65 -8.03 -5.08
CA LEU A 137 -13.32 -8.93 -4.15
C LEU A 137 -13.36 -8.38 -2.72
N MET A 138 -12.23 -7.87 -2.24
CA MET A 138 -12.15 -7.29 -0.89
C MET A 138 -13.09 -6.08 -0.74
N GLU A 139 -13.14 -5.19 -1.73
CA GLU A 139 -14.10 -4.08 -1.73
C GLU A 139 -15.55 -4.55 -1.84
N ALA A 140 -15.83 -5.62 -2.59
CA ALA A 140 -17.15 -6.22 -2.68
C ALA A 140 -17.61 -6.80 -1.34
N ALA A 141 -16.72 -7.53 -0.67
CA ALA A 141 -16.95 -8.08 0.66
C ALA A 141 -17.18 -6.96 1.70
N ASP A 142 -16.37 -5.90 1.70
CA ASP A 142 -16.53 -4.76 2.63
C ASP A 142 -17.88 -4.02 2.46
N ARG A 143 -18.41 -3.95 1.22
CA ARG A 143 -19.71 -3.32 0.94
C ARG A 143 -20.88 -4.07 1.60
N VAL A 144 -20.77 -5.38 1.78
CA VAL A 144 -21.82 -6.26 2.31
C VAL A 144 -21.45 -6.88 3.66
N ASP A 145 -20.47 -6.30 4.36
CA ASP A 145 -20.08 -6.77 5.68
C ASP A 145 -21.11 -6.36 6.77
N SER A 146 -21.00 -7.01 7.93
CA SER A 146 -21.83 -6.76 9.10
C SER A 146 -21.04 -6.20 10.29
N THR A 147 -19.89 -5.55 10.03
CA THR A 147 -19.07 -4.89 11.06
C THR A 147 -19.31 -3.38 11.14
N VAL A 148 -18.61 -2.68 12.01
CA VAL A 148 -18.56 -1.19 12.01
C VAL A 148 -17.31 -0.64 11.31
N GLY A 149 -16.63 -1.45 10.49
CA GLY A 149 -15.36 -1.10 9.83
C GLY A 149 -14.11 -1.60 10.57
N LEU A 150 -14.29 -2.44 11.59
CA LEU A 150 -13.24 -3.13 12.32
C LEU A 150 -13.67 -4.59 12.54
N GLN A 151 -12.78 -5.54 12.27
CA GLN A 151 -13.03 -6.99 12.41
C GLN A 151 -12.64 -7.48 13.81
N MET A 152 -12.94 -6.67 14.81
CA MET A 152 -12.68 -6.99 16.22
C MET A 152 -13.93 -7.54 16.92
N ALA A 153 -15.10 -7.22 16.37
CA ALA A 153 -16.41 -7.65 16.82
C ALA A 153 -17.40 -7.55 15.65
N TYR A 154 -18.50 -8.29 15.76
CA TYR A 154 -19.64 -8.21 14.85
C TYR A 154 -20.87 -7.67 15.57
N LEU A 155 -21.80 -7.11 14.80
CA LEU A 155 -23.06 -6.58 15.34
C LEU A 155 -23.96 -7.72 15.85
N LYS A 156 -24.71 -7.47 16.93
CA LYS A 156 -25.69 -8.45 17.48
C LYS A 156 -26.75 -8.83 16.46
N GLN A 157 -27.17 -7.87 15.65
CA GLN A 157 -28.07 -8.05 14.52
C GLN A 157 -27.29 -7.81 13.22
N TRP A 158 -27.68 -8.49 12.14
CA TRP A 158 -27.08 -8.27 10.83
C TRP A 158 -27.24 -6.82 10.38
N ALA A 159 -26.18 -6.21 9.83
CA ALA A 159 -26.29 -4.90 9.21
C ALA A 159 -27.22 -4.99 7.99
N ALA A 160 -28.08 -3.99 7.77
CA ALA A 160 -29.01 -3.99 6.64
C ALA A 160 -28.31 -4.21 5.28
N ARG A 161 -27.13 -3.61 5.08
CA ARG A 161 -26.32 -3.79 3.86
C ARG A 161 -25.82 -5.22 3.64
N SER A 162 -25.68 -6.01 4.70
CA SER A 162 -25.16 -7.38 4.59
C SER A 162 -26.11 -8.33 3.87
N HIS A 163 -27.39 -7.97 3.77
CA HIS A 163 -28.39 -8.71 3.01
C HIS A 163 -28.31 -8.47 1.51
N GLN A 164 -27.53 -7.49 1.06
CA GLN A 164 -27.30 -7.28 -0.37
C GLN A 164 -26.37 -8.36 -0.93
N PRO A 165 -26.56 -8.78 -2.19
CA PRO A 165 -25.67 -9.73 -2.84
C PRO A 165 -24.27 -9.14 -3.06
N LEU A 166 -23.24 -9.97 -2.91
CA LEU A 166 -21.87 -9.62 -3.23
C LEU A 166 -21.68 -9.53 -4.75
N HIS A 167 -21.41 -8.31 -5.23
CA HIS A 167 -21.04 -8.02 -6.61
C HIS A 167 -19.66 -7.37 -6.72
N LEU A 168 -18.83 -7.93 -7.59
CA LEU A 168 -17.54 -7.39 -7.96
C LEU A 168 -17.70 -6.14 -8.83
N ARG A 169 -16.70 -5.27 -8.76
CA ARG A 169 -16.59 -4.07 -9.59
C ARG A 169 -15.13 -3.86 -9.93
N VAL A 170 -14.83 -3.46 -11.16
CA VAL A 170 -13.45 -3.09 -11.51
C VAL A 170 -13.04 -1.92 -10.60
N PRO A 171 -11.97 -2.08 -9.77
CA PRO A 171 -11.47 -0.99 -8.95
C PRO A 171 -11.05 0.18 -9.85
N GLU A 172 -11.13 1.39 -9.32
CA GLU A 172 -10.66 2.54 -10.08
C GLU A 172 -9.14 2.48 -10.27
N LEU A 173 -8.74 2.33 -11.53
CA LEU A 173 -7.35 2.33 -11.97
C LEU A 173 -6.97 3.73 -12.47
N ILE A 174 -5.80 4.20 -12.05
CA ILE A 174 -5.25 5.50 -12.43
C ILE A 174 -4.14 5.29 -13.46
N GLU A 175 -4.13 6.13 -14.50
CA GLU A 175 -3.05 6.12 -15.49
C GLU A 175 -1.73 6.61 -14.88
N GLY A 176 -0.62 6.09 -15.42
CA GLY A 176 0.72 6.52 -15.03
C GLY A 176 1.50 5.49 -14.24
N GLU A 177 2.77 5.79 -14.06
CA GLU A 177 3.75 4.93 -13.40
C GLU A 177 3.50 4.88 -11.89
N GLY A 178 3.67 3.69 -11.32
CA GLY A 178 3.64 3.47 -9.89
C GLY A 178 4.10 2.06 -9.55
N ALA A 179 4.43 1.83 -8.29
CA ALA A 179 4.85 0.54 -7.78
C ALA A 179 4.37 0.33 -6.36
N ALA A 180 4.36 -0.92 -5.91
CA ALA A 180 4.05 -1.28 -4.54
C ALA A 180 5.05 -2.31 -3.99
N SER A 181 5.32 -2.25 -2.68
CA SER A 181 6.12 -3.24 -1.96
C SER A 181 5.47 -3.67 -0.66
N CYS A 182 5.74 -4.91 -0.25
CA CYS A 182 5.25 -5.50 0.99
C CYS A 182 6.39 -5.65 2.00
N LEU A 183 6.96 -4.54 2.49
CA LEU A 183 8.13 -4.54 3.37
C LEU A 183 7.85 -3.81 4.69
N ASP A 184 8.64 -4.13 5.71
CA ASP A 184 8.72 -3.29 6.91
C ASP A 184 9.17 -1.87 6.53
N ALA A 185 8.66 -0.86 7.24
CA ALA A 185 8.95 0.54 6.91
C ALA A 185 10.44 0.90 7.02
N VAL A 186 11.18 0.33 7.98
CA VAL A 186 12.62 0.57 8.15
C VAL A 186 13.42 -0.08 7.01
N GLU A 187 12.96 -1.25 6.53
CA GLU A 187 13.54 -1.90 5.37
C GLU A 187 13.27 -1.10 4.08
N ALA A 188 12.00 -0.73 3.84
CA ALA A 188 11.58 0.05 2.69
C ALA A 188 12.31 1.40 2.62
N ALA A 189 12.45 2.09 3.76
CA ALA A 189 13.16 3.36 3.86
C ALA A 189 14.61 3.29 3.37
N GLY A 190 15.32 2.18 3.63
CA GLY A 190 16.69 1.98 3.17
C GLY A 190 16.82 1.43 1.76
N ARG A 191 15.73 0.90 1.20
CA ARG A 191 15.72 0.24 -0.12
C ARG A 191 15.34 1.18 -1.27
N PHE A 192 14.46 2.14 -1.03
CA PHE A 192 13.91 2.99 -2.07
C PHE A 192 14.39 4.44 -1.94
N GLU A 193 14.74 5.04 -3.07
CA GLU A 193 15.09 6.46 -3.18
C GLU A 193 13.93 7.22 -3.81
N ALA A 194 13.63 8.41 -3.29
CA ALA A 194 12.55 9.26 -3.79
C ALA A 194 12.95 10.73 -3.70
N ASP A 195 12.24 11.61 -4.41
CA ASP A 195 12.43 13.04 -4.23
C ASP A 195 11.72 13.50 -2.94
N LEU A 196 10.61 12.85 -2.59
CA LEU A 196 9.82 13.07 -1.38
C LEU A 196 9.41 11.75 -0.72
N ALA A 197 9.50 11.67 0.60
CA ALA A 197 8.92 10.59 1.39
C ALA A 197 7.71 11.12 2.18
N TYR A 198 6.57 10.45 2.02
CA TYR A 198 5.36 10.68 2.81
C TYR A 198 5.25 9.60 3.89
N LEU A 199 5.08 10.03 5.15
CA LEU A 199 5.00 9.18 6.31
C LEU A 199 3.66 9.41 7.03
N ASP A 200 2.89 8.33 7.19
CA ASP A 200 1.67 8.29 7.99
C ASP A 200 1.70 7.05 8.90
N PRO A 201 2.65 7.00 9.85
CA PRO A 201 2.87 5.82 10.67
C PRO A 201 1.68 5.56 11.61
N PRO A 202 1.45 4.30 12.02
CA PRO A 202 0.63 4.04 13.20
C PRO A 202 1.17 4.85 14.40
N TYR A 203 0.27 5.48 15.15
CA TYR A 203 0.65 6.36 16.26
C TYR A 203 0.12 5.90 17.63
N ASN A 204 -0.59 4.77 17.70
CA ASN A 204 -1.22 4.26 18.94
C ASN A 204 -1.29 2.71 18.95
N GLN A 205 -1.99 2.12 19.94
CA GLN A 205 -2.11 0.66 20.13
C GLN A 205 -2.83 -0.10 19.02
N HIS A 206 -3.48 0.58 18.06
CA HIS A 206 -4.36 -0.10 17.11
C HIS A 206 -3.56 -0.97 16.13
N SER A 207 -3.51 -2.27 16.40
CA SER A 207 -2.96 -3.27 15.48
C SER A 207 -3.82 -3.36 14.22
N TYR A 208 -3.29 -2.88 13.10
CA TYR A 208 -3.96 -2.95 11.80
C TYR A 208 -4.16 -4.39 11.35
N LEU A 209 -3.16 -5.27 11.53
CA LEU A 209 -3.32 -6.69 11.27
C LEU A 209 -4.45 -7.30 12.11
N GLY A 210 -4.53 -6.97 13.40
CA GLY A 210 -5.61 -7.44 14.27
C GLY A 210 -6.99 -6.89 13.90
N ASN A 211 -7.07 -5.64 13.43
CA ASN A 211 -8.32 -4.98 13.04
C ASN A 211 -8.83 -5.37 11.65
N TYR A 212 -7.93 -5.84 10.77
CA TYR A 212 -8.19 -6.16 9.35
C TYR A 212 -7.77 -7.59 9.00
N HIS A 213 -7.82 -8.50 9.97
CA HIS A 213 -7.31 -9.87 9.82
C HIS A 213 -8.09 -10.72 8.81
N VAL A 214 -9.37 -10.42 8.56
CA VAL A 214 -10.18 -11.13 7.54
C VAL A 214 -9.69 -10.75 6.15
N TRP A 215 -9.30 -9.50 5.94
CA TRP A 215 -8.70 -9.04 4.69
C TRP A 215 -7.32 -9.66 4.46
N GLU A 216 -6.51 -9.76 5.51
CA GLU A 216 -5.24 -10.49 5.45
C GLU A 216 -5.47 -11.96 5.06
N SER A 217 -6.42 -12.65 5.68
CA SER A 217 -6.77 -14.04 5.33
C SER A 217 -7.37 -14.16 3.92
N LEU A 218 -8.17 -13.20 3.47
CA LEU A 218 -8.73 -13.18 2.12
C LEU A 218 -7.61 -13.08 1.08
N VAL A 219 -6.64 -12.20 1.28
CA VAL A 219 -5.54 -12.02 0.33
C VAL A 219 -4.59 -13.21 0.37
N ARG A 220 -4.11 -13.61 1.55
CA ARG A 220 -3.13 -14.71 1.69
C ARG A 220 -3.72 -16.08 1.36
N TRP A 221 -5.00 -16.28 1.66
CA TRP A 221 -5.76 -17.52 1.41
C TRP A 221 -5.10 -18.77 1.97
N ASP A 222 -4.44 -18.60 3.11
CA ASP A 222 -3.62 -19.58 3.81
C ASP A 222 -4.38 -20.33 4.91
N ARG A 223 -5.68 -20.04 5.09
CA ARG A 223 -6.60 -20.74 6.02
C ARG A 223 -5.98 -20.93 7.43
N PRO A 224 -5.53 -19.85 8.09
CA PRO A 224 -4.76 -19.93 9.31
C PRO A 224 -5.58 -20.51 10.47
N GLU A 225 -4.88 -20.95 11.50
CA GLU A 225 -5.52 -21.16 12.79
C GLU A 225 -6.11 -19.85 13.34
N VAL A 226 -7.25 -19.96 14.01
CA VAL A 226 -8.00 -18.81 14.52
C VAL A 226 -8.36 -18.96 15.99
N TYR A 227 -8.51 -17.82 16.69
CA TYR A 227 -8.87 -17.80 18.11
C TYR A 227 -9.91 -16.72 18.46
N GLY A 228 -10.58 -16.95 19.60
CA GLY A 228 -11.56 -16.03 20.18
C GLY A 228 -12.83 -15.90 19.34
N VAL A 229 -13.80 -15.13 19.85
CA VAL A 229 -15.10 -14.93 19.19
C VAL A 229 -14.98 -14.24 17.83
N ALA A 230 -13.95 -13.40 17.67
CA ALA A 230 -13.65 -12.69 16.44
C ALA A 230 -12.95 -13.56 15.37
N MET A 231 -12.60 -14.82 15.67
CA MET A 231 -11.85 -15.71 14.77
C MET A 231 -10.56 -15.07 14.23
N LYS A 232 -9.84 -14.37 15.10
CA LYS A 232 -8.58 -13.71 14.71
C LYS A 232 -7.53 -14.75 14.36
N ARG A 233 -6.73 -14.45 13.35
CA ARG A 233 -5.56 -15.27 13.00
C ARG A 233 -4.61 -15.36 14.19
N THR A 234 -4.07 -16.54 14.51
CA THR A 234 -3.13 -16.74 15.62
C THR A 234 -1.85 -15.92 15.46
N ASP A 235 -1.36 -15.77 14.22
CA ASP A 235 -0.16 -15.00 13.84
C ASP A 235 -0.24 -13.50 14.17
N VAL A 236 -1.43 -12.95 14.46
CA VAL A 236 -1.60 -11.56 14.97
C VAL A 236 -0.79 -11.34 16.26
N ARG A 237 -0.57 -12.39 17.06
CA ARG A 237 0.18 -12.30 18.32
C ARG A 237 1.69 -12.16 18.11
N GLU A 238 2.18 -12.62 16.97
CA GLU A 238 3.60 -12.67 16.63
C GLU A 238 3.98 -11.51 15.71
N ARG A 239 3.11 -11.18 14.75
CA ARG A 239 3.29 -10.12 13.74
C ARG A 239 2.90 -8.75 14.29
N GLY A 240 3.64 -8.29 15.30
CA GLY A 240 3.51 -6.94 15.86
C GLY A 240 4.24 -5.87 15.04
N SER A 241 3.91 -4.60 15.30
CA SER A 241 4.65 -3.44 14.76
C SER A 241 5.24 -2.64 15.91
N ASP A 242 6.50 -2.23 15.79
CA ASP A 242 7.14 -1.34 16.76
C ASP A 242 6.47 0.05 16.77
N PHE A 243 5.84 0.46 15.67
CA PHE A 243 5.03 1.69 15.60
C PHE A 243 3.74 1.63 16.44
N ASN A 244 3.27 0.43 16.83
CA ASN A 244 2.11 0.28 17.71
C ASN A 244 2.47 0.18 19.20
N ARG A 245 3.74 0.36 19.57
CA ARG A 245 4.24 0.18 20.95
C ARG A 245 4.83 1.48 21.47
N ARG A 246 4.29 2.01 22.58
CA ARG A 246 4.71 3.29 23.19
C ARG A 246 6.22 3.41 23.38
N ALA A 247 6.87 2.36 23.89
CA ALA A 247 8.31 2.37 24.16
C ALA A 247 9.19 2.21 22.91
N ARG A 248 8.60 1.89 21.74
CA ARG A 248 9.35 1.50 20.53
C ARG A 248 9.09 2.41 19.33
N ILE A 249 7.96 3.12 19.31
CA ILE A 249 7.57 3.99 18.19
C ILE A 249 8.58 5.10 17.92
N LEU A 250 9.09 5.79 18.95
CA LEU A 250 10.05 6.88 18.75
C LEU A 250 11.39 6.38 18.18
N PRO A 251 12.02 5.31 18.73
CA PRO A 251 13.17 4.67 18.08
C PRO A 251 12.90 4.17 16.65
N ALA A 252 11.71 3.60 16.39
CA ALA A 252 11.35 3.11 15.06
C ALA A 252 11.23 4.24 14.04
N LEU A 253 10.63 5.39 14.41
CA LEU A 253 10.59 6.58 13.58
C LEU A 253 11.99 7.12 13.29
N ALA A 254 12.86 7.17 14.30
CA ALA A 254 14.25 7.58 14.10
C ALA A 254 14.97 6.68 13.08
N ALA A 255 14.83 5.36 13.22
CA ALA A 255 15.44 4.40 12.29
C ALA A 255 14.94 4.54 10.85
N VAL A 256 13.66 4.88 10.65
CA VAL A 256 13.12 5.21 9.32
C VAL A 256 13.79 6.47 8.76
N LEU A 257 13.78 7.56 9.53
CA LEU A 257 14.28 8.86 9.08
C LEU A 257 15.79 8.83 8.77
N GLU A 258 16.57 8.07 9.54
CA GLU A 258 18.01 7.85 9.30
C GLU A 258 18.31 7.11 7.99
N ARG A 259 17.40 6.26 7.53
CA ARG A 259 17.58 5.44 6.32
C ARG A 259 17.02 6.09 5.06
N LEU A 260 16.04 6.97 5.21
CA LEU A 260 15.38 7.62 4.09
C LEU A 260 16.35 8.46 3.26
N ARG A 261 16.26 8.28 1.94
CA ARG A 261 16.98 9.07 0.94
C ARG A 261 15.98 9.89 0.15
N ALA A 262 15.52 10.99 0.74
CA ALA A 262 14.60 11.92 0.13
C ALA A 262 14.93 13.37 0.51
N ARG A 263 14.84 14.29 -0.45
CA ARG A 263 15.01 15.74 -0.22
C ARG A 263 13.89 16.27 0.68
N TRP A 264 12.67 15.82 0.44
CA TRP A 264 11.50 16.26 1.17
C TRP A 264 10.96 15.15 2.05
N LEU A 265 10.64 15.48 3.30
CA LEU A 265 9.86 14.63 4.19
C LEU A 265 8.53 15.32 4.46
N VAL A 266 7.43 14.59 4.29
CA VAL A 266 6.09 15.03 4.70
C VAL A 266 5.55 14.02 5.68
N VAL A 267 5.31 14.43 6.92
CA VAL A 267 4.83 13.54 8.00
C VAL A 267 3.44 13.98 8.43
N SER A 268 2.47 13.08 8.28
CA SER A 268 1.14 13.21 8.89
C SER A 268 1.16 12.59 10.28
N PHE A 269 0.72 13.33 11.28
CA PHE A 269 0.67 12.84 12.66
C PHE A 269 -0.48 13.48 13.44
N SER A 270 -1.12 12.68 14.31
CA SER A 270 -2.17 13.15 15.21
C SER A 270 -1.60 13.51 16.58
N ASP A 271 -2.18 14.53 17.22
CA ASP A 271 -1.86 14.91 18.60
C ASP A 271 -2.27 13.87 19.67
N GLU A 272 -2.95 12.79 19.27
CA GLU A 272 -3.33 11.66 20.14
C GLU A 272 -2.32 10.49 20.12
N GLY A 273 -1.16 10.70 19.50
CA GLY A 273 -0.12 9.68 19.37
C GLY A 273 0.64 9.38 20.67
N TYR A 274 1.37 8.26 20.66
CA TYR A 274 2.33 7.92 21.72
C TYR A 274 3.56 8.82 21.76
N VAL A 275 3.93 9.40 20.62
CA VAL A 275 4.99 10.39 20.48
C VAL A 275 4.34 11.77 20.60
N THR A 276 4.87 12.61 21.49
CA THR A 276 4.41 14.00 21.60
C THR A 276 4.86 14.81 20.39
N LEU A 277 4.14 15.90 20.09
CA LEU A 277 4.51 16.77 18.98
C LEU A 277 5.91 17.40 19.17
N ASP A 278 6.32 17.66 20.41
CA ASP A 278 7.66 18.20 20.70
C ASP A 278 8.76 17.16 20.47
N GLU A 279 8.55 15.90 20.87
CA GLU A 279 9.46 14.80 20.52
C GLU A 279 9.56 14.62 19.01
N LEU A 280 8.43 14.70 18.29
CA LEU A 280 8.41 14.58 16.83
C LEU A 280 9.13 15.75 16.15
N ARG A 281 8.91 17.00 16.58
CA ARG A 281 9.63 18.18 16.10
C ARG A 281 11.13 18.06 16.36
N ALA A 282 11.52 17.64 17.56
CA ALA A 282 12.93 17.46 17.91
C ALA A 282 13.59 16.36 17.07
N LEU A 283 12.86 15.28 16.78
CA LEU A 283 13.35 14.21 15.92
C LEU A 283 13.50 14.69 14.46
N LEU A 284 12.48 15.32 13.90
CA LEU A 284 12.49 15.84 12.53
C LEU A 284 13.53 16.95 12.33
N GLY A 285 13.74 17.80 13.35
CA GLY A 285 14.72 18.89 13.34
C GLY A 285 16.17 18.44 13.21
N ARG A 286 16.47 17.15 13.48
CA ARG A 286 17.80 16.57 13.22
C ARG A 286 18.10 16.43 11.73
N HIS A 287 17.08 16.47 10.88
CA HIS A 287 17.19 16.26 9.44
C HIS A 287 17.06 17.55 8.64
N GLY A 288 16.50 18.63 9.20
CA GLY A 288 16.35 19.91 8.50
C GLY A 288 15.39 20.87 9.18
N GLU A 289 15.12 22.01 8.54
CA GLU A 289 14.13 22.98 9.03
C GLU A 289 12.73 22.37 9.00
N VAL A 290 12.04 22.39 10.15
CA VAL A 290 10.70 21.83 10.30
C VAL A 290 9.66 22.92 10.11
N ARG A 291 8.80 22.76 9.11
CA ARG A 291 7.60 23.59 8.90
C ARG A 291 6.38 22.77 9.28
N GLU A 292 5.47 23.38 10.04
CA GLU A 292 4.28 22.69 10.54
C GLU A 292 3.02 23.45 10.14
N ALA A 293 2.05 22.70 9.65
CA ALA A 293 0.68 23.16 9.49
C ALA A 293 -0.27 22.17 10.17
N SER A 294 -1.43 22.65 10.62
CA SER A 294 -2.37 21.83 11.38
C SER A 294 -3.82 22.18 11.05
N VAL A 295 -4.67 21.15 11.04
CA VAL A 295 -6.10 21.28 10.77
C VAL A 295 -6.87 20.58 11.89
N ALA A 296 -7.91 21.24 12.40
CA ALA A 296 -8.79 20.65 13.40
C ALA A 296 -9.72 19.61 12.75
N HIS A 297 -9.84 18.43 13.34
CA HIS A 297 -10.67 17.35 12.85
C HIS A 297 -11.75 16.94 13.87
N PRO A 298 -13.00 16.65 13.43
CA PRO A 298 -14.01 16.10 14.33
C PRO A 298 -13.66 14.67 14.75
N ARG A 299 -13.68 14.39 16.05
CA ARG A 299 -13.41 13.04 16.59
C ARG A 299 -14.41 12.01 16.11
N HIS A 300 -13.97 10.75 15.95
CA HIS A 300 -14.83 9.62 15.58
C HIS A 300 -15.90 9.34 16.66
N ILE A 301 -17.10 8.93 16.24
CA ILE A 301 -18.35 8.89 17.04
C ILE A 301 -18.26 8.03 18.33
N GLY A 302 -17.30 7.09 18.43
CA GLY A 302 -17.12 6.27 19.63
C GLY A 302 -16.89 7.06 20.93
N HIS A 303 -16.38 8.29 20.82
CA HIS A 303 -16.19 9.18 21.97
C HIS A 303 -17.49 9.88 22.44
N LYS A 304 -18.50 10.01 21.57
CA LYS A 304 -19.80 10.62 21.93
C LYS A 304 -20.68 9.68 22.75
N ILE A 305 -20.43 8.37 22.66
CA ILE A 305 -21.25 7.35 23.31
C ILE A 305 -20.84 7.20 24.78
N GLY A 306 -19.60 7.54 25.16
CA GLY A 306 -19.05 7.25 26.48
C GLY A 306 -18.60 5.79 26.56
N VAL A 307 -17.49 5.53 27.26
CA VAL A 307 -17.07 4.16 27.57
C VAL A 307 -17.92 3.68 28.74
N TYR A 308 -18.52 2.51 28.64
CA TYR A 308 -19.27 1.90 29.74
C TYR A 308 -18.58 0.61 30.17
N ASP A 309 -18.54 0.35 31.47
CA ASP A 309 -18.09 -0.94 31.98
C ASP A 309 -19.12 -2.05 31.72
N LEU A 310 -18.76 -3.29 32.06
CA LEU A 310 -19.64 -4.46 31.91
C LEU A 310 -20.94 -4.37 32.73
N ALA A 311 -21.01 -3.46 33.71
CA ALA A 311 -22.19 -3.18 34.50
C ALA A 311 -23.02 -2.01 33.94
N GLY A 312 -22.66 -1.45 32.79
CA GLY A 312 -23.35 -0.33 32.16
C GLY A 312 -23.08 1.03 32.79
N ARG A 313 -22.03 1.17 33.61
CA ARG A 313 -21.63 2.43 34.24
C ARG A 313 -20.64 3.17 33.34
N ARG A 314 -20.82 4.47 33.16
CA ARG A 314 -19.90 5.28 32.35
C ARG A 314 -18.54 5.37 33.04
N VAL A 315 -17.47 4.96 32.35
CA VAL A 315 -16.09 5.03 32.80
C VAL A 315 -15.32 6.05 31.95
N GLY A 316 -14.83 7.11 32.58
CA GLY A 316 -14.03 8.16 31.93
C GLY A 316 -14.81 9.43 31.57
N GLU A 317 -14.08 10.55 31.54
CA GLU A 317 -14.58 11.82 31.02
C GLU A 317 -14.44 11.88 29.49
N PRO A 318 -15.40 12.47 28.77
CA PRO A 318 -15.21 12.79 27.38
C PRO A 318 -14.05 13.81 27.25
N GLY A 319 -12.93 13.40 26.66
CA GLY A 319 -11.88 14.30 26.19
C GLY A 319 -12.36 15.29 25.11
N PRO A 320 -11.49 16.18 24.61
CA PRO A 320 -11.87 17.26 23.71
C PRO A 320 -12.60 16.77 22.45
N ALA A 321 -13.55 17.57 21.95
CA ALA A 321 -14.44 17.22 20.83
C ALA A 321 -13.77 17.21 19.45
N ARG A 322 -12.50 17.64 19.38
CA ARG A 322 -11.69 17.76 18.17
C ARG A 322 -10.28 17.26 18.46
N ASN A 323 -9.76 16.40 17.59
CA ASN A 323 -8.33 16.09 17.52
C ASN A 323 -7.68 17.00 16.47
N ARG A 324 -6.38 17.29 16.58
CA ARG A 324 -5.66 18.04 15.55
C ARG A 324 -4.79 17.10 14.75
N GLU A 325 -4.87 17.26 13.44
CA GLU A 325 -4.04 16.55 12.49
C GLU A 325 -2.96 17.53 12.03
N HIS A 326 -1.71 17.09 12.13
CA HIS A 326 -0.54 17.89 11.84
C HIS A 326 0.16 17.34 10.59
N LEU A 327 0.57 18.25 9.72
CA LEU A 327 1.51 17.96 8.65
C LEU A 327 2.81 18.70 8.92
N PHE A 328 3.88 17.93 9.04
CA PHE A 328 5.24 18.42 9.13
C PHE A 328 5.91 18.28 7.77
N VAL A 329 6.59 19.33 7.33
CA VAL A 329 7.40 19.35 6.11
C VAL A 329 8.83 19.66 6.50
N VAL A 330 9.77 18.84 6.01
CA VAL A 330 11.21 19.01 6.25
C VAL A 330 11.94 18.95 4.93
N GLU A 331 12.81 19.91 4.68
CA GLU A 331 13.80 19.85 3.61
C GLU A 331 15.13 19.35 4.17
N THR A 332 15.60 18.19 3.72
CA THR A 332 16.73 17.47 4.34
C THR A 332 18.11 17.90 3.84
N GLY A 333 18.16 18.84 2.89
CA GLY A 333 19.38 19.22 2.19
C GLY A 333 19.95 18.13 1.27
N LEU A 334 19.32 16.95 1.19
CA LEU A 334 19.73 15.89 0.26
C LEU A 334 19.39 16.29 -1.17
N VAL A 335 20.37 16.13 -2.07
CA VAL A 335 20.16 16.35 -3.51
C VAL A 335 19.50 15.10 -4.11
N PRO A 336 18.34 15.23 -4.78
CA PRO A 336 17.61 14.08 -5.29
C PRO A 336 18.41 13.31 -6.36
N ALA A 337 18.19 12.00 -6.47
CA ALA A 337 18.85 11.14 -7.44
C ALA A 337 18.61 11.59 -8.90
N SER A 338 17.50 12.26 -9.16
CA SER A 338 17.12 12.86 -10.44
C SER A 338 17.94 14.09 -10.83
N ALA A 339 18.66 14.71 -9.89
CA ALA A 339 19.47 15.91 -10.11
C ALA A 339 20.94 15.62 -10.47
N LYS A 340 21.35 14.35 -10.61
CA LYS A 340 22.62 14.05 -11.28
C LYS A 340 22.45 14.34 -12.78
N PRO A 341 23.17 15.31 -13.37
CA PRO A 341 23.14 15.50 -14.81
C PRO A 341 23.55 14.18 -15.47
N ALA A 342 22.77 13.75 -16.48
CA ALA A 342 23.15 12.62 -17.31
C ALA A 342 24.58 12.87 -17.81
N LYS A 343 25.51 11.94 -17.52
CA LYS A 343 26.83 11.99 -18.14
C LYS A 343 26.61 12.10 -19.64
N PRO A 344 27.22 13.07 -20.34
CA PRO A 344 27.09 13.14 -21.79
C PRO A 344 27.50 11.79 -22.35
N ALA A 345 26.61 11.18 -23.14
CA ALA A 345 26.90 9.95 -23.83
C ALA A 345 28.21 10.15 -24.60
N LYS A 346 29.21 9.30 -24.32
CA LYS A 346 30.43 9.28 -25.15
C LYS A 346 29.97 9.09 -26.60
N PRO A 347 30.41 9.94 -27.55
CA PRO A 347 30.02 9.75 -28.93
C PRO A 347 30.48 8.36 -29.37
N ALA A 348 29.53 7.60 -29.92
CA ALA A 348 29.82 6.28 -30.48
C ALA A 348 30.93 6.44 -31.52
N ALA A 349 32.05 5.75 -31.30
CA ALA A 349 33.13 5.73 -32.27
C ALA A 349 32.58 5.17 -33.60
N SER A 350 32.53 6.02 -34.62
CA SER A 350 32.15 5.64 -35.97
C SER A 350 33.15 4.60 -36.48
N ARG A 351 32.71 3.35 -36.62
CA ARG A 351 33.45 2.36 -37.41
C ARG A 351 33.21 2.65 -38.89
N THR A 352 34.05 3.50 -39.47
CA THR A 352 34.20 3.59 -40.92
C THR A 352 34.93 2.35 -41.43
N SER A 353 34.21 1.48 -42.12
CA SER A 353 34.76 0.36 -42.89
C SER A 353 35.55 0.90 -44.09
N ALA A 354 36.88 0.87 -44.00
CA ALA A 354 37.76 1.15 -45.13
C ALA A 354 37.81 -0.10 -46.05
N VAL A 355 37.15 0.01 -47.20
CA VAL A 355 37.33 -0.89 -48.35
C VAL A 355 38.73 -0.65 -48.91
N ARG A 356 39.63 -1.64 -48.77
CA ARG A 356 40.92 -1.64 -49.46
C ARG A 356 40.73 -2.19 -50.87
N GLY A 357 40.75 -1.30 -51.86
CA GLY A 357 41.00 -1.65 -53.25
C GLY A 357 42.47 -2.05 -53.44
N LYS A 358 42.71 -3.18 -54.12
CA LYS A 358 44.02 -3.56 -54.65
C LYS A 358 44.00 -3.39 -56.16
N SER A 359 44.90 -2.57 -56.69
CA SER A 359 45.25 -2.49 -58.11
C SER A 359 46.18 -3.64 -58.53
N PRO A 360 46.25 -3.98 -59.84
CA PRO A 360 46.96 -5.16 -60.36
C PRO A 360 48.33 -4.85 -60.99
N ASN A 361 48.98 -5.94 -61.46
CA ASN A 361 50.27 -6.09 -62.19
C ASN A 361 51.55 -6.12 -61.35
N GLY A 362 52.48 -7.06 -61.51
CA GLY A 362 52.55 -8.19 -62.45
C GLY A 362 53.85 -8.98 -62.28
N ALA A 363 53.92 -10.08 -63.06
CA ALA A 363 55.10 -10.85 -63.49
C ALA A 363 55.75 -11.89 -62.54
N ALA A 364 55.52 -13.15 -62.95
CA ALA A 364 56.50 -14.19 -63.24
C ALA A 364 57.16 -15.00 -62.10
N GLY A 365 57.05 -16.34 -62.22
CA GLY A 365 58.13 -17.23 -61.80
C GLY A 365 57.72 -18.54 -61.15
N ARG A 366 57.42 -19.55 -61.98
CA ARG A 366 57.77 -20.98 -61.85
C ARG A 366 57.76 -21.65 -60.45
N GLY A 367 57.04 -22.78 -60.36
CA GLY A 367 57.63 -23.99 -59.76
C GLY A 367 56.74 -24.86 -58.88
N ARG A 368 56.11 -25.86 -59.52
CA ARG A 368 56.01 -27.28 -59.13
C ARG A 368 55.65 -27.66 -57.67
N LYS A 369 54.53 -28.40 -57.62
CA LYS A 369 54.34 -29.73 -56.98
C LYS A 369 54.34 -29.74 -55.42
N PHE A 370 53.62 -30.57 -54.68
CA PHE A 370 53.03 -31.90 -54.85
C PHE A 370 52.01 -32.08 -53.67
N THR A 371 50.88 -32.78 -53.90
CA THR A 371 50.15 -33.77 -53.01
C THR A 371 49.97 -33.50 -51.50
N THR A 372 48.92 -33.89 -50.78
CA THR A 372 47.74 -34.76 -50.96
C THR A 372 46.85 -34.59 -49.73
N ALA A 373 45.56 -34.95 -49.89
CA ALA A 373 44.64 -35.62 -48.93
C ALA A 373 45.00 -35.62 -47.42
N THR A 374 44.06 -35.38 -46.50
CA THR A 374 42.66 -35.80 -46.48
C THR A 374 41.88 -34.93 -45.51
#